data_AF-A0AAQ0KJ35-F1
#
_entry.id   AF-A0AAQ0KJ35-F1
#
_cell.length_a   1.000
_cell.length_b   1.000
_cell.length_c   1.000
_cell.angle_alpha   90.00
_cell.angle_beta   90.00
_cell.angle_gamma   90.00
#
_symmetry.space_group_name_H-M   'P 1'
#
loop_
_entity.id
_entity.type
_entity.pdbx_description
1 polymer ?
#
loop_
_entity_poly.entity_id
_entity_poly.type
_entity_poly.pdbx_seq_one_letter_code
_entity_poly.pdbx_strand_id
1 'polypeptide(L)'
;MRLPYLLAATLTALVVLAGCDDPGDQIARVVDPEMAELVKVQAMDRPAAAAHVPQCRIREEGCARVHEITGDACLRMAQDRLASGGAAPYAACAAARFGVLRNAGVPGTSLRGLEAERLVRETASRAEANEANMRLAALAAGVDHPAAGYYRASAVDWQAAFAGPVPCAALQEAQGHARQAAAAGPAEGLDNRAAATTLANRLSQRNQAGGCT
;
A
#
# COMPACT_ATOMS: atom_id res chain seq x y z
N MET A 1 -7.50 -14.07 61.95
CA MET A 1 -7.64 -15.27 61.08
C MET A 1 -7.09 -14.93 59.69
N ARG A 2 -6.09 -15.70 59.26
CA ARG A 2 -5.61 -16.03 57.89
C ARG A 2 -5.69 -14.98 56.74
N LEU A 3 -4.50 -14.54 56.30
CA LEU A 3 -4.09 -14.23 54.90
C LEU A 3 -3.90 -15.55 54.09
N PRO A 4 -3.59 -15.61 52.75
CA PRO A 4 -3.29 -14.56 51.74
C PRO A 4 -3.86 -14.82 50.29
N TYR A 5 -3.54 -13.95 49.31
CA TYR A 5 -2.94 -14.19 47.96
C TYR A 5 -3.22 -12.96 47.05
N LEU A 6 -2.27 -12.02 46.85
CA LEU A 6 -1.22 -11.95 45.80
C LEU A 6 -1.74 -11.83 44.35
N LEU A 7 -1.52 -10.65 43.72
CA LEU A 7 -0.76 -10.54 42.47
C LEU A 7 -0.40 -9.07 42.19
N ALA A 8 0.91 -8.85 42.05
CA ALA A 8 1.57 -7.59 41.75
C ALA A 8 1.87 -7.49 40.25
N ALA A 9 1.80 -6.28 39.70
CA ALA A 9 2.66 -5.84 38.61
C ALA A 9 2.76 -4.31 38.66
N THR A 10 3.86 -3.83 39.23
CA THR A 10 4.26 -2.43 39.34
C THR A 10 4.76 -1.92 37.99
N LEU A 11 4.11 -0.88 37.45
CA LEU A 11 4.68 -0.01 36.42
C LEU A 11 5.80 0.82 37.06
N THR A 12 7.06 0.57 36.70
CA THR A 12 8.17 1.46 37.04
C THR A 12 8.46 2.36 35.85
N ALA A 13 7.85 3.55 35.83
CA ALA A 13 8.33 4.66 35.03
C ALA A 13 9.50 5.30 35.78
N LEU A 14 10.73 5.05 35.33
CA LEU A 14 11.90 5.79 35.84
C LEU A 14 12.03 7.10 35.07
N VAL A 15 11.65 8.20 35.71
CA VAL A 15 12.12 9.55 35.39
C VAL A 15 13.43 9.74 36.16
N VAL A 16 14.53 10.04 35.46
CA VAL A 16 15.76 10.52 36.10
C VAL A 16 16.07 11.90 35.54
N LEU A 17 15.91 12.91 36.40
CA LEU A 17 16.40 14.27 36.26
C LEU A 17 17.60 14.43 37.23
N ALA A 18 18.75 14.81 36.68
CA ALA A 18 20.01 15.33 37.26
C ALA A 18 21.17 14.63 36.51
N GLY A 19 22.14 15.28 35.86
CA GLY A 19 22.82 16.54 36.15
C GLY A 19 24.29 16.23 36.43
N CYS A 20 25.19 16.76 35.58
CA CYS A 20 26.67 16.84 35.69
C CYS A 20 27.54 15.68 35.10
N ASP A 21 28.09 15.99 33.91
CA ASP A 21 29.41 15.68 33.34
C ASP A 21 30.14 14.35 33.68
N ASP A 22 30.12 13.43 32.71
CA ASP A 22 31.24 12.55 32.40
C ASP A 22 31.31 12.34 30.86
N PRO A 23 32.38 12.77 30.15
CA PRO A 23 32.44 12.72 28.68
C PRO A 23 32.94 11.38 28.11
N GLY A 24 33.07 10.34 28.94
CA GLY A 24 33.79 9.11 28.58
C GLY A 24 32.97 7.89 28.20
N ASP A 25 31.69 7.82 28.57
CA ASP A 25 30.91 6.59 28.42
C ASP A 25 29.58 6.89 27.74
N GLN A 26 29.62 6.90 26.40
CA GLN A 26 28.41 6.82 25.61
C GLN A 26 27.75 5.50 25.96
N ILE A 27 26.78 5.58 26.87
CA ILE A 27 25.71 4.62 27.12
C ILE A 27 25.42 3.95 25.78
N ALA A 28 25.85 2.69 25.66
CA ALA A 28 25.42 1.81 24.60
C ALA A 28 23.91 1.74 24.76
N ARG A 29 23.20 2.66 24.09
CA ARG A 29 21.76 2.60 23.95
C ARG A 29 21.53 1.25 23.32
N VAL A 30 21.02 0.31 24.10
CA VAL A 30 20.30 -0.84 23.58
C VAL A 30 19.03 -0.25 22.98
N VAL A 31 19.19 0.45 21.85
CA VAL A 31 18.10 0.63 20.93
C VAL A 31 17.94 -0.76 20.36
N ASP A 32 16.82 -1.39 20.72
CA ASP A 32 16.29 -2.53 20.00
C ASP A 32 16.61 -2.33 18.49
N PRO A 33 17.39 -3.23 17.87
CA PRO A 33 17.91 -3.01 16.52
C PRO A 33 16.81 -2.70 15.49
N GLU A 34 15.60 -3.18 15.72
CA GLU A 34 14.42 -2.95 14.90
C GLU A 34 13.86 -1.53 15.11
N MET A 35 13.85 -1.02 16.35
CA MET A 35 13.59 0.40 16.62
C MET A 35 14.68 1.33 16.08
N ALA A 36 15.94 0.88 16.05
CA ALA A 36 17.03 1.64 15.43
C ALA A 36 16.84 1.75 13.91
N GLU A 37 16.37 0.68 13.26
CA GLU A 37 16.04 0.70 11.83
C GLU A 37 14.89 1.66 11.53
N LEU A 38 13.84 1.68 12.36
CA LEU A 38 12.75 2.64 12.21
C LEU A 38 13.23 4.08 12.28
N VAL A 39 14.02 4.44 13.29
CA VAL A 39 14.59 5.79 13.44
C VAL A 39 15.45 6.14 12.22
N LYS A 40 16.27 5.19 11.74
CA LYS A 40 17.11 5.37 10.56
C LYS A 40 16.28 5.69 9.32
N VAL A 41 15.23 4.91 9.03
CA VAL A 41 14.40 5.09 7.84
C VAL A 41 13.57 6.37 7.90
N GLN A 42 13.12 6.79 9.09
CA GLN A 42 12.45 8.07 9.29
C GLN A 42 13.33 9.29 9.01
N ALA A 43 14.65 9.15 9.18
CA ALA A 43 15.61 10.20 8.89
C ALA A 43 16.04 10.24 7.41
N MET A 44 15.70 9.24 6.61
CA MET A 44 16.02 9.20 5.18
C MET A 44 15.15 10.16 4.38
N ASP A 45 15.74 10.76 3.35
CA ASP A 45 14.93 11.36 2.29
C ASP A 45 14.21 10.28 1.48
N ARG A 46 13.28 10.72 0.62
CA ARG A 46 12.45 9.78 -0.16
C ARG A 46 13.28 8.85 -1.07
N PRO A 47 14.26 9.34 -1.86
CA PRO A 47 15.12 8.46 -2.66
C PRO A 47 15.88 7.43 -1.82
N ALA A 48 16.47 7.81 -0.69
CA ALA A 48 17.19 6.90 0.19
C ALA A 48 16.24 5.87 0.82
N ALA A 49 15.05 6.29 1.28
CA ALA A 49 14.04 5.39 1.82
C ALA A 49 13.53 4.39 0.77
N ALA A 50 13.38 4.81 -0.50
CA ALA A 50 12.96 3.93 -1.59
C ALA A 50 14.05 2.92 -2.00
N ALA A 51 15.33 3.27 -1.81
CA ALA A 51 16.45 2.36 -2.02
C ALA A 51 16.71 1.44 -0.82
N HIS A 52 16.09 1.73 0.34
CA HIS A 52 16.27 0.95 1.56
C HIS A 52 15.64 -0.44 1.43
N VAL A 53 16.37 -1.46 1.89
CA VAL A 53 15.88 -2.82 2.04
C VAL A 53 15.75 -3.09 3.54
N PRO A 54 14.52 -3.08 4.09
CA PRO A 54 14.23 -3.48 5.46
C PRO A 54 14.91 -4.80 5.83
N GLN A 55 15.62 -4.80 6.95
CA GLN A 55 16.31 -5.98 7.49
C GLN A 55 15.50 -6.69 8.57
N CYS A 56 14.61 -5.96 9.25
CA CYS A 56 13.67 -6.50 10.22
C CYS A 56 12.62 -7.45 9.59
N ARG A 57 12.02 -8.30 10.43
CA ARG A 57 10.88 -9.16 10.08
C ARG A 57 9.58 -8.50 10.48
N ILE A 58 8.53 -8.66 9.66
CA ILE A 58 7.26 -7.95 9.83
C ILE A 58 6.57 -8.10 11.21
N ARG A 59 6.88 -9.17 11.96
CA ARG A 59 6.32 -9.45 13.29
C ARG A 59 7.05 -8.74 14.42
N GLU A 60 8.23 -8.17 14.15
CA GLU A 60 9.05 -7.45 15.11
C GLU A 60 8.50 -6.03 15.32
N GLU A 61 8.75 -5.47 16.51
CA GLU A 61 8.28 -4.13 16.87
C GLU A 61 8.86 -3.08 15.90
N GLY A 62 8.04 -2.11 15.51
CA GLY A 62 8.43 -1.07 14.56
C GLY A 62 8.59 -1.52 13.10
N CYS A 63 8.74 -2.82 12.82
CA CYS A 63 9.06 -3.28 11.47
C CYS A 63 7.93 -3.06 10.46
N ALA A 64 6.67 -3.21 10.86
CA ALA A 64 5.54 -2.85 10.01
C ALA A 64 5.61 -1.39 9.55
N ARG A 65 6.05 -0.49 10.42
CA ARG A 65 6.20 0.93 10.09
C ARG A 65 7.38 1.18 9.16
N VAL A 66 8.50 0.47 9.32
CA VAL A 66 9.63 0.50 8.37
C VAL A 66 9.17 0.11 6.97
N HIS A 67 8.46 -1.01 6.85
CA HIS A 67 7.91 -1.47 5.57
C HIS A 67 6.93 -0.47 4.96
N GLU A 68 6.10 0.17 5.78
CA GLU A 68 5.14 1.17 5.33
C GLU A 68 5.85 2.42 4.78
N ILE A 69 6.82 2.97 5.51
CA ILE A 69 7.58 4.17 5.10
C ILE A 69 8.33 3.90 3.78
N THR A 70 9.03 2.76 3.69
CA THR A 70 9.71 2.35 2.46
C THR A 70 8.72 2.13 1.32
N GLY A 71 7.57 1.49 1.59
CA GLY A 71 6.51 1.25 0.62
C GLY A 71 5.93 2.55 0.06
N ASP A 72 5.63 3.52 0.92
CA ASP A 72 5.15 4.85 0.54
C ASP A 72 6.19 5.62 -0.28
N ALA A 73 7.46 5.56 0.11
CA ALA A 73 8.55 6.21 -0.62
C ALA A 73 8.68 5.64 -2.04
N CYS A 74 8.67 4.30 -2.16
CA CYS A 74 8.68 3.61 -3.45
C CYS A 74 7.44 3.94 -4.29
N LEU A 75 6.25 3.93 -3.68
CA LEU A 75 5.00 4.24 -4.38
C LEU A 75 5.03 5.64 -4.97
N ARG A 76 5.50 6.61 -4.19
CA ARG A 76 5.59 7.99 -4.63
C ARG A 76 6.62 8.17 -5.74
N MET A 77 7.78 7.54 -5.63
CA MET A 77 8.80 7.55 -6.70
C MET A 77 8.29 6.91 -8.00
N ALA A 78 7.49 5.84 -7.90
CA ALA A 78 6.86 5.22 -9.05
C ALA A 78 5.87 6.16 -9.74
N GLN A 79 5.06 6.89 -8.98
CA GLN A 79 4.13 7.89 -9.52
C GLN A 79 4.87 9.05 -10.18
N ASP A 80 5.86 9.62 -9.50
CA ASP A 80 6.64 10.77 -9.99
C ASP A 80 7.41 10.40 -11.29
N ARG A 81 7.79 9.13 -11.47
CA ARG A 81 8.56 8.64 -12.64
C ARG A 81 7.74 7.92 -13.71
N LEU A 82 6.42 7.82 -13.55
CA LEU A 82 5.57 7.07 -14.48
C LEU A 82 5.66 7.65 -15.89
N ALA A 83 5.52 8.97 -16.02
CA ALA A 83 5.54 9.66 -17.31
C ALA A 83 6.92 9.63 -18.00
N SER A 84 8.01 9.47 -17.23
CA SER A 84 9.38 9.42 -17.76
C SER A 84 9.89 8.00 -18.01
N GLY A 85 9.06 6.97 -17.78
CA GLY A 85 9.41 5.57 -18.02
C GLY A 85 10.31 4.92 -16.95
N GLY A 86 10.63 5.63 -15.87
CA GLY A 86 11.53 5.16 -14.81
C GLY A 86 10.84 4.53 -13.59
N ALA A 87 9.55 4.19 -13.70
CA ALA A 87 8.71 3.82 -12.57
C ALA A 87 8.77 2.34 -12.17
N ALA A 88 9.09 1.43 -13.10
CA ALA A 88 9.06 -0.02 -12.90
C ALA A 88 9.75 -0.52 -11.61
N PRO A 89 11.02 -0.18 -11.31
CA PRO A 89 11.68 -0.67 -10.09
C PRO A 89 11.01 -0.18 -8.81
N TYR A 90 10.48 1.04 -8.83
CA TYR A 90 9.81 1.64 -7.67
C TYR A 90 8.40 1.07 -7.47
N ALA A 91 7.68 0.76 -8.56
CA ALA A 91 6.39 0.09 -8.50
C ALA A 91 6.53 -1.32 -7.91
N ALA A 92 7.53 -2.08 -8.35
CA ALA A 92 7.86 -3.40 -7.82
C ALA A 92 8.26 -3.34 -6.33
N CYS A 93 9.09 -2.36 -5.94
CA CYS A 93 9.42 -2.12 -4.54
C CYS A 93 8.16 -1.88 -3.69
N ALA A 94 7.28 -0.96 -4.12
CA ALA A 94 6.06 -0.65 -3.40
C ALA A 94 5.13 -1.87 -3.26
N ALA A 95 4.93 -2.60 -4.36
CA ALA A 95 4.09 -3.80 -4.38
C ALA A 95 4.63 -4.89 -3.43
N ALA A 96 5.96 -5.08 -3.39
CA ALA A 96 6.58 -6.01 -2.45
C ALA A 96 6.35 -5.62 -0.99
N ARG A 97 6.52 -4.33 -0.64
CA ARG A 97 6.34 -3.85 0.75
C ARG A 97 4.89 -3.95 1.20
N PHE A 98 3.95 -3.48 0.38
CA PHE A 98 2.52 -3.60 0.71
C PHE A 98 2.02 -5.05 0.64
N GLY A 99 2.63 -5.90 -0.17
CA GLY A 99 2.37 -7.34 -0.17
C GLY A 99 2.73 -7.99 1.17
N VAL A 100 3.89 -7.67 1.74
CA VAL A 100 4.29 -8.13 3.08
C VAL A 100 3.32 -7.63 4.16
N LEU A 101 2.99 -6.34 4.13
CA LEU A 101 2.06 -5.72 5.09
C LEU A 101 0.67 -6.35 5.04
N ARG A 102 0.13 -6.55 3.83
CA ARG A 102 -1.16 -7.21 3.60
C ARG A 102 -1.16 -8.65 4.12
N ASN A 103 -0.12 -9.42 3.83
CA ASN A 103 -0.03 -10.82 4.29
C ASN A 103 0.10 -10.93 5.81
N ALA A 104 0.62 -9.89 6.47
CA ALA A 104 0.66 -9.78 7.92
C ALA A 104 -0.64 -9.21 8.53
N GLY A 105 -1.63 -8.84 7.71
CA GLY A 105 -2.90 -8.28 8.18
C GLY A 105 -2.78 -6.85 8.71
N VAL A 106 -1.75 -6.10 8.29
CA VAL A 106 -1.56 -4.71 8.75
C VAL A 106 -2.64 -3.81 8.13
N PRO A 107 -3.52 -3.18 8.93
CA PRO A 107 -4.63 -2.39 8.43
C PRO A 107 -4.15 -1.12 7.73
N GLY A 108 -5.02 -0.52 6.90
CA GLY A 108 -4.74 0.76 6.24
C GLY A 108 -3.64 0.70 5.16
N THR A 109 -3.33 -0.48 4.63
CA THR A 109 -2.30 -0.67 3.58
C THR A 109 -2.87 -1.17 2.26
N SER A 110 -4.12 -1.64 2.26
CA SER A 110 -4.73 -2.34 1.13
C SER A 110 -4.86 -1.48 -0.11
N LEU A 111 -5.42 -0.27 -0.01
CA LEU A 111 -5.60 0.61 -1.18
C LEU A 111 -4.25 1.11 -1.76
N ARG A 112 -3.27 1.40 -0.89
CA ARG A 112 -1.91 1.72 -1.32
C ARG A 112 -1.24 0.55 -2.05
N GLY A 113 -1.45 -0.67 -1.56
CA GLY A 113 -1.01 -1.88 -2.22
C GLY A 113 -1.65 -2.07 -3.60
N LEU A 114 -2.96 -1.81 -3.74
CA LEU A 114 -3.63 -1.86 -5.04
C LEU A 114 -3.08 -0.81 -6.01
N GLU A 115 -2.73 0.39 -5.54
CA GLU A 115 -2.07 1.40 -6.38
C GLU A 115 -0.70 0.93 -6.86
N ALA A 116 0.10 0.32 -5.98
CA ALA A 116 1.39 -0.22 -6.37
C ALA A 116 1.25 -1.31 -7.44
N GLU A 117 0.30 -2.23 -7.28
CA GLU A 117 0.00 -3.30 -8.25
C GLU A 117 -0.52 -2.73 -9.58
N ARG A 118 -1.32 -1.65 -9.54
CA ARG A 118 -1.73 -0.91 -10.75
C ARG A 118 -0.50 -0.38 -11.48
N LEU A 119 0.44 0.25 -10.78
CA LEU A 119 1.66 0.79 -11.37
C LEU A 119 2.58 -0.32 -11.90
N VAL A 120 2.64 -1.49 -11.25
CA VAL A 120 3.34 -2.66 -11.80
C VAL A 120 2.75 -3.04 -13.15
N ARG A 121 1.42 -3.10 -13.28
CA ARG A 121 0.77 -3.34 -14.58
C ARG A 121 1.09 -2.26 -15.62
N GLU A 122 1.00 -0.98 -15.25
CA GLU A 122 1.25 0.13 -16.19
C GLU A 122 2.72 0.19 -16.68
N THR A 123 3.65 -0.36 -15.90
CA THR A 123 5.09 -0.31 -16.21
C THR A 123 5.63 -1.63 -16.76
N ALA A 124 4.82 -2.68 -16.79
CA ALA A 124 5.17 -3.99 -17.30
C ALA A 124 5.25 -4.02 -18.83
N SER A 125 6.02 -4.97 -19.37
CA SER A 125 5.92 -5.30 -20.79
C SER A 125 4.51 -5.80 -21.13
N ARG A 126 4.10 -5.77 -22.40
CA ARG A 126 2.73 -6.18 -22.78
C ARG A 126 2.38 -7.62 -22.38
N ALA A 127 3.36 -8.53 -22.41
CA ALA A 127 3.15 -9.92 -22.00
C ALA A 127 2.92 -10.02 -20.47
N GLU A 128 3.73 -9.33 -19.68
CA GLU A 128 3.65 -9.33 -18.22
C GLU A 128 2.45 -8.53 -17.70
N ALA A 129 2.02 -7.50 -18.44
CA ALA A 129 0.90 -6.65 -18.06
C ALA A 129 -0.41 -7.42 -17.89
N ASN A 130 -0.62 -8.49 -18.68
CA ASN A 130 -1.81 -9.33 -18.51
C ASN A 130 -1.80 -10.08 -17.17
N GLU A 131 -0.66 -10.67 -16.78
CA GLU A 131 -0.52 -11.34 -15.50
C GLU A 131 -0.68 -10.35 -14.33
N ALA A 132 -0.03 -9.18 -14.44
CA ALA A 132 -0.17 -8.10 -13.47
C ALA A 132 -1.64 -7.64 -13.36
N ASN A 133 -2.37 -7.57 -14.47
CA ASN A 133 -3.79 -7.20 -14.47
C ASN A 133 -4.67 -8.24 -13.76
N MET A 134 -4.43 -9.53 -13.99
CA MET A 134 -5.14 -10.62 -13.29
C MET A 134 -4.88 -10.57 -11.79
N ARG A 135 -3.62 -10.34 -11.40
CA ARG A 135 -3.23 -10.16 -10.00
C ARG A 135 -3.93 -8.97 -9.36
N LEU A 136 -3.93 -7.82 -10.02
CA LEU A 136 -4.63 -6.62 -9.54
C LEU A 136 -6.13 -6.88 -9.35
N ALA A 137 -6.78 -7.52 -10.34
CA ALA A 137 -8.21 -7.85 -10.26
C ALA A 137 -8.53 -8.74 -9.06
N ALA A 138 -7.75 -9.81 -8.85
CA ALA A 138 -7.92 -10.72 -7.74
C ALA A 138 -7.70 -10.03 -6.37
N LEU A 139 -6.65 -9.21 -6.27
CA LEU A 139 -6.38 -8.45 -5.05
C LEU A 139 -7.48 -7.43 -4.75
N ALA A 140 -7.91 -6.69 -5.76
CA ALA A 140 -8.96 -5.68 -5.59
C ALA A 140 -10.30 -6.32 -5.20
N ALA A 141 -10.62 -7.50 -5.71
CA ALA A 141 -11.80 -8.29 -5.32
C ALA A 141 -11.79 -8.70 -3.84
N GLY A 142 -10.61 -8.89 -3.25
CA GLY A 142 -10.45 -9.23 -1.83
C GLY A 142 -10.49 -8.06 -0.86
N VAL A 143 -10.54 -6.81 -1.34
CA VAL A 143 -10.60 -5.62 -0.48
C VAL A 143 -12.05 -5.16 -0.32
N ASP A 144 -12.56 -5.24 0.91
CA ASP A 144 -13.90 -4.77 1.29
C ASP A 144 -13.90 -3.27 1.59
N HIS A 145 -13.74 -2.46 0.53
CA HIS A 145 -13.81 -1.01 0.62
C HIS A 145 -14.30 -0.41 -0.72
N PRO A 146 -15.25 0.54 -0.73
CA PRO A 146 -15.79 1.11 -1.97
C PRO A 146 -14.71 1.70 -2.91
N ALA A 147 -13.67 2.34 -2.35
CA ALA A 147 -12.56 2.87 -3.16
C ALA A 147 -11.76 1.79 -3.91
N ALA A 148 -11.78 0.52 -3.46
CA ALA A 148 -11.17 -0.57 -4.20
C ALA A 148 -11.88 -0.84 -5.55
N GLY A 149 -13.14 -0.40 -5.67
CA GLY A 149 -13.92 -0.48 -6.90
C GLY A 149 -13.26 0.21 -8.09
N TYR A 150 -12.44 1.25 -7.87
CA TYR A 150 -11.63 1.87 -8.92
C TYR A 150 -10.66 0.86 -9.55
N TYR A 151 -9.94 0.11 -8.73
CA TYR A 151 -8.95 -0.86 -9.18
C TYR A 151 -9.59 -2.05 -9.90
N ARG A 152 -10.70 -2.57 -9.35
CA ARG A 152 -11.53 -3.61 -10.00
C ARG A 152 -11.96 -3.17 -11.39
N ALA A 153 -12.56 -1.98 -11.48
CA ALA A 153 -13.04 -1.43 -12.74
C ALA A 153 -11.89 -1.16 -13.73
N SER A 154 -10.72 -0.71 -13.22
CA SER A 154 -9.56 -0.43 -14.07
C SER A 154 -9.02 -1.70 -14.73
N ALA A 155 -9.10 -2.84 -14.02
CA ALA A 155 -8.63 -4.10 -14.54
C ALA A 155 -9.51 -4.63 -15.67
N VAL A 156 -10.83 -4.44 -15.55
CA VAL A 156 -11.80 -4.79 -16.58
C VAL A 156 -11.67 -3.88 -17.81
N ASP A 157 -11.52 -2.57 -17.62
CA ASP A 157 -11.31 -1.63 -18.73
C ASP A 157 -9.99 -1.91 -19.47
N TRP A 158 -8.93 -2.26 -18.74
CA TRP A 158 -7.67 -2.69 -19.34
C TRP A 158 -7.84 -3.96 -20.18
N GLN A 159 -8.54 -4.98 -19.64
CA GLN A 159 -8.82 -6.22 -20.36
C GLN A 159 -9.56 -5.96 -21.67
N ALA A 160 -10.62 -5.13 -21.61
CA ALA A 160 -11.41 -4.73 -22.77
C ALA A 160 -10.61 -3.95 -23.82
N ALA A 161 -9.53 -3.27 -23.42
CA ALA A 161 -8.67 -2.51 -24.32
C ALA A 161 -7.56 -3.36 -24.96
N PHE A 162 -7.02 -4.36 -24.25
CA PHE A 162 -5.75 -4.98 -24.64
C PHE A 162 -5.74 -6.51 -24.73
N ALA A 163 -6.62 -7.20 -24.00
CA ALA A 163 -6.61 -8.65 -23.88
C ALA A 163 -7.76 -9.34 -24.61
N GLY A 164 -8.88 -8.65 -24.84
CA GLY A 164 -9.98 -9.17 -25.64
C GLY A 164 -11.35 -8.66 -25.22
N PRO A 165 -12.42 -9.16 -25.86
CA PRO A 165 -13.78 -8.79 -25.51
C PRO A 165 -14.12 -9.18 -24.06
N VAL A 166 -14.88 -8.31 -23.40
CA VAL A 166 -15.37 -8.51 -22.04
C VAL A 166 -16.90 -8.63 -22.10
N PRO A 167 -17.52 -9.59 -21.39
CA PRO A 167 -18.99 -9.71 -21.35
C PRO A 167 -19.67 -8.44 -20.84
N CYS A 168 -20.85 -8.11 -21.39
CA CYS A 168 -21.63 -6.93 -20.98
C CYS A 168 -21.85 -6.86 -19.46
N ALA A 169 -22.18 -7.99 -18.83
CA ALA A 169 -22.39 -8.05 -17.38
C ALA A 169 -21.14 -7.58 -16.60
N ALA A 170 -19.94 -7.97 -17.03
CA ALA A 170 -18.69 -7.56 -16.38
C ALA A 170 -18.37 -6.08 -16.62
N LEU A 171 -18.69 -5.53 -17.79
CA LEU A 171 -18.55 -4.09 -18.06
C LEU A 171 -19.54 -3.25 -17.23
N GLN A 172 -20.80 -3.69 -17.09
CA GLN A 172 -21.81 -3.05 -16.25
C GLN A 172 -21.42 -3.12 -14.77
N GLU A 173 -20.92 -4.26 -14.29
CA GLU A 173 -20.43 -4.42 -12.92
C GLU A 173 -19.23 -3.51 -12.65
N ALA A 174 -18.24 -3.49 -13.56
CA ALA A 174 -17.09 -2.60 -13.48
C ALA A 174 -17.51 -1.12 -13.44
N GLN A 175 -18.50 -0.74 -14.24
CA GLN A 175 -19.05 0.61 -14.19
C GLN A 175 -19.66 0.93 -12.82
N GLY A 176 -20.40 -0.02 -12.22
CA GLY A 176 -20.94 0.09 -10.87
C GLY A 176 -19.86 0.29 -9.82
N HIS A 177 -18.81 -0.53 -9.85
CA HIS A 177 -17.64 -0.42 -8.97
C HIS A 177 -16.94 0.95 -9.09
N ALA A 178 -16.76 1.44 -10.32
CA ALA A 178 -16.16 2.77 -10.55
C ALA A 178 -17.03 3.90 -9.98
N ARG A 179 -18.36 3.83 -10.11
CA ARG A 179 -19.28 4.82 -9.52
C ARG A 179 -19.25 4.81 -7.99
N GLN A 180 -19.20 3.64 -7.37
CA GLN A 180 -19.07 3.51 -5.92
C GLN A 180 -17.75 4.09 -5.44
N ALA A 181 -16.64 3.81 -6.13
CA ALA A 181 -15.34 4.38 -5.81
C ALA A 181 -15.31 5.92 -5.97
N ALA A 182 -16.01 6.48 -6.96
CA ALA A 182 -16.14 7.92 -7.14
C ALA A 182 -16.90 8.62 -5.99
N ALA A 183 -17.86 7.92 -5.38
CA ALA A 183 -18.65 8.42 -4.25
C ALA A 183 -18.05 8.09 -2.87
N ALA A 184 -16.95 7.34 -2.83
CA ALA A 184 -16.35 6.90 -1.56
C ALA A 184 -15.80 8.09 -0.75
N GLY A 185 -15.89 7.99 0.58
CA GLY A 185 -15.21 8.95 1.47
C GLY A 185 -13.69 8.94 1.28
N PRO A 186 -12.97 9.95 1.81
CA PRO A 186 -11.52 9.89 1.88
C PRO A 186 -11.07 8.59 2.55
N ALA A 187 -10.08 7.94 1.96
CA ALA A 187 -9.52 6.67 2.43
C ALA A 187 -7.99 6.74 2.40
N GLU A 188 -7.34 5.70 2.93
CA GLU A 188 -5.90 5.57 2.82
C GLU A 188 -5.43 5.51 1.36
N GLY A 189 -4.26 6.07 1.08
CA GLY A 189 -3.67 6.08 -0.26
C GLY A 189 -4.10 7.28 -1.12
N LEU A 190 -4.09 7.09 -2.44
CA LEU A 190 -4.41 8.16 -3.39
C LEU A 190 -5.91 8.40 -3.47
N ASP A 191 -6.32 9.68 -3.53
CA ASP A 191 -7.68 10.05 -3.87
C ASP A 191 -7.95 9.81 -5.36
N ASN A 192 -8.57 8.66 -5.64
CA ASN A 192 -8.91 8.25 -7.00
C ASN A 192 -10.33 8.65 -7.42
N ARG A 193 -11.07 9.46 -6.65
CA ARG A 193 -12.48 9.74 -6.97
C ARG A 193 -12.69 10.31 -8.37
N ALA A 194 -11.89 11.32 -8.74
CA ALA A 194 -11.98 11.94 -10.06
C ALA A 194 -11.60 10.96 -11.20
N ALA A 195 -10.59 10.12 -10.96
CA ALA A 195 -10.20 9.07 -11.90
C ALA A 195 -11.30 8.01 -12.05
N ALA A 196 -11.97 7.66 -10.95
CA ALA A 196 -13.08 6.72 -10.92
C ALA A 196 -14.31 7.26 -11.65
N THR A 197 -14.63 8.57 -11.53
CA THR A 197 -15.68 9.21 -12.34
C THR A 197 -15.37 9.11 -13.84
N THR A 198 -14.13 9.41 -14.23
CA THR A 198 -13.70 9.33 -15.62
C THR A 198 -13.79 7.90 -16.16
N LEU A 199 -13.36 6.92 -15.36
CA LEU A 199 -13.43 5.51 -15.69
C LEU A 199 -14.88 5.01 -15.82
N ALA A 200 -15.77 5.40 -14.92
CA ALA A 200 -17.18 5.05 -14.99
C ALA A 200 -17.84 5.56 -16.28
N ASN A 201 -17.47 6.77 -16.72
CA ASN A 201 -17.96 7.34 -17.97
C ASN A 201 -17.42 6.57 -19.19
N ARG A 202 -16.13 6.23 -19.19
CA ARG A 202 -15.53 5.42 -20.26
C ARG A 202 -16.18 4.04 -20.37
N LEU A 203 -16.41 3.37 -19.25
CA LEU A 203 -17.12 2.08 -19.21
C LEU A 203 -18.56 2.21 -19.69
N SER A 204 -19.26 3.31 -19.36
CA SER A 204 -20.59 3.60 -19.89
C SER A 204 -20.62 3.69 -21.40
N GLN A 205 -19.65 4.38 -21.99
CA GLN A 205 -19.54 4.53 -23.45
C GLN A 205 -19.26 3.18 -24.12
N ARG A 206 -18.40 2.34 -23.52
CA ARG A 206 -18.16 0.97 -24.00
C ARG A 206 -19.42 0.11 -23.94
N ASN A 207 -20.21 0.19 -22.87
CA ASN A 207 -21.49 -0.51 -22.75
C ASN A 207 -22.44 -0.12 -23.90
N GLN A 208 -22.59 1.18 -24.16
CA GLN A 208 -23.44 1.68 -25.25
C GLN A 208 -22.94 1.22 -26.63
N ALA A 209 -21.64 1.32 -26.88
CA ALA A 209 -21.04 0.88 -28.14
C ALA A 209 -21.17 -0.64 -28.37
N GLY A 210 -21.14 -1.43 -27.29
CA GLY A 210 -21.31 -2.89 -27.35
C GLY A 210 -22.77 -3.36 -27.36
N GLY A 211 -23.76 -2.46 -27.32
CA GLY A 211 -25.18 -2.82 -27.22
C GLY A 211 -25.56 -3.46 -25.88
N CYS A 212 -24.75 -3.26 -24.84
CA CYS A 212 -25.03 -3.71 -23.49
C CYS A 212 -26.09 -2.80 -22.86
N THR A 213 -27.33 -3.30 -22.76
CA THR A 213 -28.45 -2.60 -22.10
C THR A 213 -28.74 -3.17 -20.73
#